data_AF-A0A8S2N955-F1
#
_entry.id   AF-A0A8S2N955-F1
#
_cell.length_a   1.000
_cell.length_b   1.000
_cell.length_c   1.000
_cell.angle_alpha   90.00
_cell.angle_beta   90.00
_cell.angle_gamma   90.00
#
_symmetry.space_group_name_H-M   'P 1'
#
loop_
_entity.id
_entity.type
_entity.pdbx_description
1 polymer ?
#
loop_
_entity_poly.entity_id
_entity_poly.type
_entity_poly.pdbx_seq_one_letter_code
_entity_poly.pdbx_strand_id
1 'polypeptide(L)'
;MQVSSIILKSFGKLASKLVTGNETNPNKKLPGLEPQWIFGNLRNTGVISGRVVLYEALAELKAKFGDVFSFWLGPYYSIVLSRIDHVQHILADRHTYDIAETTTRNFGVLFPTGLIALRGNEWKRHARFILLMLKRTKVLSYLDTIVTCIDRFIDEKLTRRKWRDSYGFC
;
A
#
# COMPACT_ATOMS: atom_id res chain seq x y z
N MET A 1 -1.01 -20.27 -4.52
CA MET A 1 -0.45 -18.90 -4.73
C MET A 1 -0.93 -18.02 -3.59
N GLN A 2 -0.09 -17.82 -2.57
CA GLN A 2 -0.44 -17.02 -1.39
C GLN A 2 -0.07 -15.56 -1.69
N VAL A 3 -1.06 -14.74 -2.06
CA VAL A 3 -0.88 -13.31 -2.31
C VAL A 3 -0.50 -12.67 -0.97
N SER A 4 0.81 -12.46 -0.76
CA SER A 4 1.34 -11.84 0.46
C SER A 4 0.94 -10.37 0.45
N SER A 5 -0.18 -10.04 1.10
CA SER A 5 -0.64 -8.66 1.27
C SER A 5 0.25 -7.94 2.29
N ILE A 6 1.36 -7.36 1.82
CA ILE A 6 2.22 -6.52 2.65
C ILE A 6 1.61 -5.12 2.67
N ILE A 7 0.90 -4.79 3.74
CA ILE A 7 0.35 -3.44 3.94
C ILE A 7 1.39 -2.62 4.70
N LEU A 8 2.04 -1.68 4.01
CA LEU A 8 2.82 -0.63 4.67
C LEU A 8 1.86 0.37 5.28
N LYS A 9 1.79 0.42 6.60
CA LYS A 9 1.19 1.54 7.32
C LYS A 9 2.18 2.04 8.37
N SER A 10 2.49 3.33 8.31
CA SER A 10 3.34 4.00 9.29
C SER A 10 2.53 4.22 10.57
N PHE A 11 2.63 3.28 11.50
CA PHE A 11 2.05 3.39 12.85
C PHE A 11 3.18 3.58 13.85
N GLY A 12 3.52 4.84 14.14
CA GLY A 12 4.70 5.17 14.95
C GLY A 12 4.63 4.70 16.41
N LYS A 13 3.44 4.50 17.01
CA LYS A 13 3.32 4.18 18.45
C LYS A 13 2.25 3.15 18.86
N LEU A 14 1.13 3.02 18.14
CA LEU A 14 0.05 2.10 18.57
C LEU A 14 0.24 0.66 18.09
N ALA A 15 0.86 0.44 16.93
CA ALA A 15 1.04 -0.92 16.40
C ALA A 15 2.05 -1.76 17.20
N SER A 16 2.98 -1.13 17.95
CA SER A 16 3.86 -1.88 18.86
C SER A 16 3.09 -2.56 19.98
N LYS A 17 2.02 -1.92 20.51
CA LYS A 17 1.16 -2.50 21.55
C LYS A 17 0.38 -3.74 21.12
N LEU A 18 0.02 -3.85 19.84
CA LEU A 18 -0.67 -5.05 19.31
C LEU A 18 0.26 -6.25 19.17
N VAL A 19 1.52 -5.98 18.84
CA VAL A 19 2.49 -7.03 18.48
C VAL A 19 3.11 -7.64 19.72
N THR A 20 3.30 -6.87 20.79
CA THR A 20 4.04 -7.32 21.98
C THR A 20 3.20 -7.97 23.05
N GLY A 21 1.93 -8.31 22.79
CA GLY A 21 1.04 -9.11 23.67
C GLY A 21 1.46 -9.15 25.14
N ASN A 22 1.09 -8.12 25.91
CA ASN A 22 1.42 -7.93 27.34
C ASN A 22 2.85 -7.52 27.76
N GLU A 23 3.84 -7.39 26.87
CA GLU A 23 5.14 -6.82 27.28
C GLU A 23 5.12 -5.29 27.22
N THR A 24 4.92 -4.67 28.38
CA THR A 24 4.96 -3.22 28.64
C THR A 24 6.39 -2.65 28.66
N ASN A 25 7.27 -3.07 27.75
CA ASN A 25 8.58 -2.42 27.62
C ASN A 25 8.60 -1.49 26.38
N PRO A 26 8.33 -0.18 26.56
CA PRO A 26 8.34 0.78 25.46
C PRO A 26 9.70 0.92 24.76
N ASN A 27 10.77 0.33 25.31
CA ASN A 27 12.13 0.35 24.77
C ASN A 27 12.53 -0.92 23.99
N LYS A 28 11.67 -1.95 23.88
CA LYS A 28 12.00 -3.14 23.08
C LYS A 28 11.94 -2.78 21.59
N LYS A 29 13.10 -2.49 20.99
CA LYS A 29 13.24 -2.19 19.56
C LYS A 29 12.80 -3.43 18.76
N LEU A 30 11.82 -3.25 17.87
CA LEU A 30 11.40 -4.33 16.98
C LEU A 30 12.56 -4.74 16.06
N PRO A 31 12.72 -6.04 15.78
CA PRO A 31 13.76 -6.50 14.86
C PRO A 31 13.57 -5.81 13.50
N GLY A 32 14.68 -5.40 12.88
CA GLY A 32 14.65 -4.67 11.61
C GLY A 32 16.04 -4.21 11.20
N LEU A 33 16.14 -3.66 10.00
CA LEU A 33 17.39 -3.09 9.53
C LEU A 33 17.67 -1.75 10.23
N GLU A 34 18.94 -1.54 10.58
CA GLU A 34 19.41 -0.25 11.08
C GLU A 34 19.30 0.83 9.98
N PRO A 35 18.62 1.95 10.26
CA PRO A 35 18.36 2.98 9.28
C PRO A 35 19.62 3.78 8.92
N GLN A 36 19.74 4.12 7.64
CA GLN A 36 20.60 5.21 7.21
C GLN A 36 19.91 6.57 7.41
N TRP A 37 20.72 7.61 7.61
CA TRP A 37 20.25 8.96 7.97
C TRP A 37 19.25 9.59 7.00
N ILE A 38 19.47 9.54 5.67
CA ILE A 38 18.54 10.12 4.68
C ILE A 38 17.51 9.10 4.20
N PHE A 39 17.98 7.92 3.81
CA PHE A 39 17.18 6.98 3.02
C PHE A 39 16.55 5.88 3.86
N GLY A 40 16.80 5.86 5.17
CA GLY A 40 16.38 4.76 6.03
C GLY A 40 16.94 3.44 5.51
N ASN A 41 16.05 2.49 5.21
CA ASN A 41 16.42 1.17 4.72
C ASN A 41 16.33 1.03 3.19
N LEU A 42 15.80 2.04 2.50
CA LEU A 42 15.50 1.98 1.05
C LEU A 42 16.73 1.81 0.15
N ARG A 43 17.87 2.37 0.57
CA ARG A 43 19.12 2.24 -0.19
C ARG A 43 19.75 0.87 0.02
N ASN A 44 19.70 0.36 1.25
CA ASN A 44 20.23 -0.96 1.61
C ASN A 44 19.47 -2.08 0.90
N THR A 45 18.17 -1.91 0.69
CA THR A 45 17.33 -2.90 -0.03
C THR A 45 17.38 -2.77 -1.55
N GLY A 46 18.16 -1.83 -2.11
CA GLY A 46 18.24 -1.63 -3.55
C GLY A 46 17.00 -1.01 -4.21
N VAL A 47 16.00 -0.60 -3.42
CA VAL A 47 14.72 -0.04 -3.91
C VAL A 47 14.94 1.32 -4.57
N ILE A 48 15.78 2.18 -4.00
CA ILE A 48 16.13 3.48 -4.61
C ILE A 48 16.86 3.31 -5.95
N SER A 49 17.70 2.27 -6.06
CA SER A 49 18.47 2.01 -7.28
C SER A 49 17.63 1.34 -8.38
N GLY A 50 16.34 1.08 -8.14
CA GLY A 50 15.45 0.39 -9.09
C GLY A 50 15.81 -1.07 -9.34
N ARG A 51 16.73 -1.65 -8.55
CA ARG A 51 17.18 -3.04 -8.72
C ARG A 51 16.16 -4.05 -8.22
N VAL A 52 15.39 -3.65 -7.21
CA VAL A 52 14.43 -4.50 -6.50
C VAL A 52 13.18 -3.68 -6.24
N VAL A 53 12.00 -4.27 -6.41
CA VAL A 53 10.74 -3.58 -6.09
C VAL A 53 10.49 -3.64 -4.58
N LEU A 54 9.84 -2.63 -4.01
CA LEU A 54 9.59 -2.56 -2.56
C LEU A 54 8.95 -3.83 -1.98
N TYR A 55 8.02 -4.48 -2.69
CA TYR A 55 7.37 -5.69 -2.18
C TYR A 55 8.34 -6.88 -2.07
N GLU A 56 9.33 -6.99 -2.96
CA GLU A 56 10.35 -8.04 -2.95
C GLU A 56 11.31 -7.83 -1.78
N ALA A 57 11.78 -6.60 -1.61
CA ALA A 57 12.60 -6.21 -0.46
C ALA A 57 11.91 -6.51 0.88
N LEU A 58 10.60 -6.26 0.98
CA LEU A 58 9.85 -6.55 2.20
C LEU A 58 9.63 -8.06 2.41
N ALA A 59 9.50 -8.83 1.33
CA ALA A 59 9.42 -10.29 1.41
C ALA A 59 10.73 -10.91 1.92
N GLU A 60 11.88 -10.41 1.47
CA GLU A 60 13.19 -10.82 1.99
C GLU A 60 13.35 -10.46 3.47
N LEU A 61 12.94 -9.25 3.86
CA LEU A 61 12.97 -8.82 5.25
C LEU A 61 12.04 -9.63 6.14
N LYS A 62 10.86 -10.01 5.62
CA LYS A 62 9.96 -10.94 6.30
C LYS A 62 10.65 -12.30 6.51
N ALA A 63 11.32 -12.84 5.51
CA ALA A 63 12.03 -14.11 5.63
C ALA A 63 13.14 -14.04 6.69
N LYS A 64 13.79 -12.87 6.85
CA LYS A 64 14.88 -12.65 7.80
C LYS A 64 14.43 -12.35 9.23
N PHE A 65 13.41 -11.52 9.40
CA PHE A 65 13.00 -10.98 10.71
C PHE A 65 11.65 -11.52 11.20
N GLY A 66 10.96 -12.32 10.37
CA GLY A 66 9.66 -12.90 10.67
C GLY A 66 8.49 -11.99 10.27
N ASP A 67 7.34 -12.27 10.85
CA ASP A 67 6.07 -11.64 10.43
C ASP A 67 5.90 -10.19 10.88
N VAL A 68 6.66 -9.75 11.88
CA VAL A 68 6.62 -8.39 12.38
C VAL A 68 8.02 -7.83 12.53
N PHE A 69 8.29 -6.75 11.80
CA PHE A 69 9.59 -6.09 11.81
C PHE A 69 9.46 -4.59 11.58
N SER A 70 10.50 -3.86 11.93
CA SER A 70 10.61 -2.44 11.68
C SER A 70 11.28 -2.15 10.35
N PHE A 71 10.77 -1.14 9.64
CA PHE A 71 11.28 -0.71 8.35
C PHE A 71 11.25 0.81 8.23
N TRP A 72 12.36 1.41 7.81
CA TRP A 72 12.45 2.85 7.57
C TRP A 72 12.32 3.16 6.09
N LEU A 73 11.25 3.90 5.74
CA LEU A 73 11.02 4.43 4.41
C LEU A 73 11.48 5.89 4.37
N GLY A 74 12.78 6.12 4.11
CA GLY A 74 13.37 7.45 4.27
C GLY A 74 13.26 7.92 5.73
N PRO A 75 12.67 9.10 6.00
CA PRO A 75 12.48 9.60 7.36
C PRO A 75 11.32 8.93 8.11
N TYR A 76 10.54 8.06 7.46
CA TYR A 76 9.32 7.49 8.04
C TYR A 76 9.57 6.09 8.62
N TYR A 77 9.47 5.99 9.95
CA TYR A 77 9.43 4.70 10.63
C TYR A 77 8.11 3.98 10.37
N SER A 78 8.18 2.73 9.93
CA SER A 78 7.04 1.87 9.67
C SER A 78 7.21 0.52 10.36
N ILE A 79 6.09 -0.02 10.84
CA ILE A 79 6.03 -1.39 11.35
C ILE A 79 5.35 -2.21 10.27
N VAL A 80 6.03 -3.24 9.80
CA VAL A 80 5.53 -4.13 8.76
C VAL A 80 4.88 -5.31 9.44
N LEU A 81 3.64 -5.61 9.04
CA LEU A 81 2.83 -6.68 9.58
C LEU A 81 2.44 -7.61 8.44
N SER A 82 2.85 -8.87 8.54
CA SER A 82 2.65 -9.86 7.47
C SER A 82 1.58 -10.89 7.79
N ARG A 83 1.13 -10.96 9.05
CA ARG A 83 0.05 -11.87 9.49
C ARG A 83 -1.32 -11.31 9.18
N ILE A 84 -2.19 -12.16 8.64
CA ILE A 84 -3.55 -11.77 8.25
C ILE A 84 -4.38 -11.31 9.46
N ASP A 85 -4.23 -11.97 10.63
CA ASP A 85 -4.95 -11.60 11.86
C ASP A 85 -4.66 -10.16 12.29
N HIS A 86 -3.37 -9.76 12.23
CA HIS A 86 -2.93 -8.42 12.61
C HIS A 86 -3.42 -7.37 11.62
N VAL A 87 -3.36 -7.70 10.33
CA VAL A 87 -3.84 -6.82 9.25
C VAL A 87 -5.36 -6.62 9.39
N GLN A 88 -6.12 -7.69 9.58
CA GLN A 88 -7.56 -7.62 9.77
C GLN A 88 -7.91 -6.81 11.02
N HIS A 89 -7.24 -7.04 12.15
CA HIS A 89 -7.47 -6.30 13.38
C HIS A 89 -7.26 -4.78 13.18
N ILE A 90 -6.14 -4.40 12.55
CA ILE A 90 -5.82 -2.99 12.27
C ILE A 90 -6.75 -2.34 11.26
N LEU A 91 -7.22 -3.11 10.27
CA LEU A 91 -8.16 -2.60 9.28
C LEU A 91 -9.58 -2.49 9.83
N ALA A 92 -9.98 -3.38 10.74
CA ALA A 92 -11.28 -3.35 11.40
C ALA A 92 -11.35 -2.24 12.46
N ASP A 93 -10.32 -2.11 13.29
CA ASP A 93 -10.27 -1.11 14.36
C ASP A 93 -9.70 0.23 13.89
N ARG A 94 -10.49 0.93 13.06
CA ARG A 94 -10.12 2.25 12.53
C ARG A 94 -10.21 3.39 13.56
N HIS A 95 -10.82 3.12 14.71
CA HIS A 95 -10.89 4.09 15.81
C HIS A 95 -9.53 4.21 16.50
N THR A 96 -8.84 3.07 16.64
CA THR A 96 -7.49 3.00 17.22
C THR A 96 -6.41 3.21 16.16
N TYR A 97 -6.63 2.72 14.93
CA TYR A 97 -5.65 2.75 13.84
C TYR A 97 -6.16 3.55 12.64
N ASP A 98 -5.88 4.86 12.61
CA ASP A 98 -6.21 5.71 11.46
C ASP A 98 -5.04 5.83 10.46
N ILE A 99 -5.29 6.47 9.31
CA ILE A 99 -4.29 6.78 8.30
C ILE A 99 -3.15 7.61 8.94
N ALA A 100 -1.91 7.37 8.52
CA ALA A 100 -0.75 8.10 9.03
C ALA A 100 -0.79 9.60 8.65
N GLU A 101 -0.36 10.49 9.56
CA GLU A 101 -0.32 11.95 9.32
C GLU A 101 0.46 12.32 8.06
N THR A 102 1.59 11.67 7.85
CA THR A 102 2.36 11.77 6.61
C THR A 102 1.52 11.48 5.38
N THR A 103 0.73 10.40 5.38
CA THR A 103 -0.12 10.02 4.23
C THR A 103 -1.18 11.09 4.00
N THR A 104 -1.87 11.53 5.05
CA THR A 104 -2.86 12.61 4.94
C THR A 104 -2.25 13.91 4.43
N ARG A 105 -1.05 14.28 4.91
CA ARG A 105 -0.37 15.51 4.48
C ARG A 105 0.06 15.43 3.02
N ASN A 106 0.72 14.34 2.63
CA ASN A 106 1.24 14.18 1.27
C ASN A 106 0.11 14.13 0.23
N PHE A 107 -0.94 13.35 0.50
CA PHE A 107 -2.08 13.27 -0.41
C PHE A 107 -3.03 14.45 -0.28
N GLY A 108 -3.08 15.12 0.87
CA GLY A 108 -3.94 16.29 1.09
C GLY A 108 -3.53 17.51 0.27
N VAL A 109 -2.27 17.60 -0.16
CA VAL A 109 -1.83 18.66 -1.10
C VAL A 109 -2.51 18.49 -2.47
N LEU A 110 -2.61 17.26 -2.96
CA LEU A 110 -3.19 16.95 -4.28
C LEU A 110 -4.71 16.75 -4.22
N PHE A 111 -5.18 16.13 -3.15
CA PHE A 111 -6.57 15.70 -2.96
C PHE A 111 -7.04 16.07 -1.54
N PRO A 112 -7.19 17.37 -1.23
CA PRO A 112 -7.51 17.83 0.12
C PRO A 112 -8.83 17.27 0.65
N THR A 113 -9.81 17.05 -0.23
CA THR A 113 -11.11 16.43 0.08
C THR A 113 -11.21 14.97 -0.36
N GLY A 114 -10.09 14.38 -0.79
CA GLY A 114 -10.02 13.00 -1.22
C GLY A 114 -10.17 12.04 -0.05
N LEU A 115 -10.83 10.90 -0.27
CA LEU A 115 -11.07 9.88 0.75
C LEU A 115 -9.78 9.37 1.42
N ILE A 116 -8.65 9.44 0.72
CA ILE A 116 -7.32 9.05 1.20
C ILE A 116 -6.68 10.06 2.16
N ALA A 117 -7.14 11.32 2.14
CA ALA A 117 -6.65 12.39 3.02
C ALA A 117 -7.57 12.59 4.24
N LEU A 118 -8.85 12.26 4.13
CA LEU A 118 -9.84 12.48 5.20
C LEU A 118 -9.72 11.48 6.36
N ARG A 119 -10.15 11.93 7.55
CA ARG A 119 -10.16 11.16 8.81
C ARG A 119 -11.48 11.24 9.55
N GLY A 120 -11.67 10.33 10.50
CA GLY A 120 -12.79 10.36 11.44
C GLY A 120 -14.16 10.48 10.77
N ASN A 121 -14.96 11.43 11.24
CA ASN A 121 -16.35 11.63 10.78
C ASN A 121 -16.43 12.13 9.34
N GLU A 122 -15.50 12.99 8.91
CA GLU A 122 -15.44 13.48 7.53
C GLU A 122 -15.21 12.34 6.54
N TRP A 123 -14.28 11.44 6.88
CA TRP A 123 -14.07 10.22 6.11
C TRP A 123 -15.33 9.35 6.07
N LYS A 124 -15.99 9.12 7.21
CA LYS A 124 -17.22 8.29 7.28
C LYS A 124 -18.32 8.84 6.39
N ARG A 125 -18.48 10.18 6.38
CA ARG A 125 -19.46 10.86 5.52
C ARG A 125 -19.12 10.68 4.05
N HIS A 126 -17.88 10.96 3.64
CA HIS A 126 -17.45 10.83 2.24
C HIS A 126 -17.47 9.39 1.75
N ALA A 127 -17.01 8.44 2.57
CA ALA A 127 -17.06 7.00 2.28
C ALA A 127 -18.50 6.56 2.02
N ARG A 128 -19.46 7.00 2.84
CA ARG A 128 -20.88 6.67 2.66
C ARG A 128 -21.38 7.11 1.28
N PHE A 129 -21.05 8.33 0.84
CA PHE A 129 -21.45 8.80 -0.49
C PHE A 129 -20.79 8.00 -1.62
N ILE A 130 -19.47 7.74 -1.53
CA ILE A 130 -18.74 6.98 -2.56
C ILE A 130 -19.24 5.54 -2.67
N LEU A 131 -19.53 4.88 -1.54
CA LEU A 131 -20.05 3.51 -1.52
C LEU A 131 -21.42 3.39 -2.22
N LEU A 132 -22.23 4.44 -2.24
CA LEU A 132 -23.48 4.45 -3.01
C LEU A 132 -23.22 4.39 -4.52
N MET A 133 -22.14 5.00 -4.99
CA MET A 133 -21.72 4.99 -6.40
C MET A 133 -21.09 3.65 -6.79
N LEU A 134 -20.47 2.95 -5.83
CA LEU A 134 -19.85 1.63 -6.01
C LEU A 134 -20.82 0.46 -5.77
N LYS A 135 -22.13 0.72 -5.68
CA LYS A 135 -23.12 -0.36 -5.61
C LYS A 135 -23.02 -1.25 -6.85
N ARG A 136 -23.19 -2.56 -6.67
CA ARG A 136 -23.14 -3.57 -7.73
C ARG A 136 -23.90 -3.14 -8.99
N THR A 137 -25.13 -2.64 -8.85
CA THR A 137 -25.96 -2.22 -9.98
C THR A 137 -25.33 -1.09 -10.80
N LYS A 138 -24.68 -0.12 -10.15
CA LYS A 138 -23.97 0.98 -10.81
C LYS A 138 -22.68 0.48 -11.46
N VAL A 139 -21.91 -0.36 -10.77
CA VAL A 139 -20.67 -0.94 -11.32
C VAL A 139 -20.96 -1.78 -12.57
N LEU A 140 -22.02 -2.60 -12.54
CA LEU A 140 -22.42 -3.41 -13.69
C LEU A 140 -22.76 -2.57 -14.92
N SER A 141 -23.37 -1.38 -14.73
CA SER A 141 -23.68 -0.48 -15.86
C SER A 141 -22.44 0.07 -16.58
N TYR A 142 -21.27 0.05 -15.95
CA TYR A 142 -20.02 0.49 -16.57
C TYR A 142 -19.24 -0.66 -17.23
N LEU A 143 -19.61 -1.93 -17.00
CA LEU A 143 -18.84 -3.07 -17.48
C LEU A 143 -18.77 -3.10 -19.00
N ASP A 144 -19.88 -2.85 -19.70
CA ASP A 144 -19.90 -2.84 -21.17
C ASP A 144 -18.95 -1.78 -21.74
N THR A 145 -18.91 -0.60 -21.11
CA THR A 145 -17.97 0.47 -21.48
C THR A 145 -16.53 0.06 -21.20
N ILE A 146 -16.26 -0.59 -20.07
CA ILE A 146 -14.91 -1.08 -19.72
C ILE A 146 -14.44 -2.12 -20.74
N VAL A 147 -15.29 -3.11 -21.05
CA VAL A 147 -15.00 -4.15 -22.05
C VAL A 147 -14.72 -3.53 -23.40
N THR A 148 -15.59 -2.62 -23.87
CA THR A 148 -15.40 -1.90 -25.13
C THR A 148 -14.07 -1.13 -25.19
N CYS A 149 -13.69 -0.47 -24.09
CA CYS A 149 -12.42 0.25 -24.01
C CYS A 149 -11.22 -0.71 -24.07
N ILE A 150 -11.31 -1.86 -23.41
CA ILE A 150 -10.27 -2.88 -23.39
C ILE A 150 -10.12 -3.51 -24.79
N ASP A 151 -11.24 -3.89 -25.43
CA ASP A 151 -11.24 -4.48 -26.77
C ASP A 151 -10.61 -3.52 -27.78
N ARG A 152 -11.03 -2.25 -27.76
CA ARG A 152 -10.44 -1.21 -28.62
C ARG A 152 -8.93 -1.07 -28.39
N PHE A 153 -8.49 -1.10 -27.13
CA PHE A 153 -7.07 -1.01 -26.81
C PHE A 153 -6.29 -2.24 -27.32
N ILE A 154 -6.85 -3.44 -27.18
CA ILE A 154 -6.24 -4.68 -27.66
C ILE A 154 -6.16 -4.67 -29.18
N ASP A 155 -7.25 -4.34 -29.87
CA ASP A 155 -7.31 -4.28 -31.33
C ASP A 155 -6.30 -3.29 -31.91
N GLU A 156 -6.19 -2.11 -31.27
CA GLU A 156 -5.20 -1.11 -31.66
C GLU A 156 -3.77 -1.65 -31.50
N LYS A 157 -3.47 -2.34 -30.39
CA LYS A 157 -2.15 -2.94 -30.15
C LYS A 157 -1.85 -4.09 -31.11
N LEU A 158 -2.83 -4.95 -31.40
CA LEU A 158 -2.68 -6.06 -32.34
C LEU A 158 -2.49 -5.54 -33.78
N THR A 159 -3.25 -4.53 -34.17
CA THR A 159 -3.11 -3.87 -35.47
C THR A 159 -1.72 -3.25 -35.60
N ARG A 160 -1.26 -2.49 -34.60
CA ARG A 160 0.11 -1.92 -34.59
C ARG A 160 1.21 -3.01 -34.67
N ARG A 161 1.02 -4.18 -34.05
CA ARG A 161 1.95 -5.32 -34.20
C ARG A 161 1.95 -5.86 -35.63
N LYS A 162 0.78 -6.18 -36.19
CA LYS A 162 0.66 -6.68 -37.57
C LYS A 162 1.28 -5.72 -38.59
N TRP A 163 1.08 -4.41 -38.42
CA TRP A 163 1.73 -3.38 -39.22
C TRP A 163 3.26 -3.43 -39.12
N ARG A 164 3.80 -3.59 -37.91
CA ARG A 164 5.25 -3.73 -37.69
C ARG A 164 5.81 -4.99 -38.34
N ASP A 165 5.08 -6.10 -38.24
CA ASP A 165 5.51 -7.40 -38.77
C ASP A 165 5.42 -7.44 -40.31
N SER A 166 4.48 -6.71 -40.91
CA SER A 166 4.25 -6.68 -42.38
C SER A 166 5.12 -5.67 -43.12
N TYR A 167 5.51 -4.56 -42.48
CA TYR A 167 6.24 -3.47 -43.12
C TYR A 167 7.62 -3.20 -42.51
N GLY A 168 8.10 -4.09 -41.62
CA GLY A 168 9.49 -4.17 -41.16
C GLY A 168 10.24 -2.84 -41.05
N PHE A 169 10.02 -2.08 -39.99
CA PHE A 169 10.98 -1.05 -39.61
C PHE A 169 12.21 -1.74 -39.00
N CYS A 170 13.31 -1.80 -39.75
CA CYS A 170 14.66 -1.84 -39.19
C CYS A 170 14.91 -0.59 -38.34
#